data_AF-A0A4Q3WVA5-F1
#
_entry.id   AF-A0A4Q3WVA5-F1
#
_cell.length_a   1.000
_cell.length_b   1.000
_cell.length_c   1.000
_cell.angle_alpha   90.00
_cell.angle_beta   90.00
_cell.angle_gamma   90.00
#
_symmetry.space_group_name_H-M   'P 1'
#
loop_
_entity.id
_entity.type
_entity.pdbx_description
1 polymer ?
#
loop_
_entity_poly.entity_id
_entity_poly.type
_entity_poly.pdbx_seq_one_letter_code
_entity_poly.pdbx_strand_id
1 'polypeptide(L)'
;AKGLNRQFVFERLVDDWGYQSRVRGQIEATARERGFSPLNMNGKSVGIEAIAREELREFAGELAPQFGVEVKQLDVALPWGRTFEVEVGAKLV
;
A
#
# COMPACT_ATOMS: atom_id res chain seq x y z
N ALA A 1 20.12 -15.66 -18.72
CA ALA A 1 18.86 -15.62 -17.93
C ALA A 1 18.52 -14.17 -17.66
N LYS A 2 17.27 -13.71 -17.84
CA LYS A 2 16.86 -12.40 -17.34
C LYS A 2 16.87 -12.48 -15.81
N GLY A 3 17.65 -11.63 -15.15
CA GLY A 3 17.68 -11.57 -13.69
C GLY A 3 16.34 -11.10 -13.11
N LEU A 4 16.15 -11.32 -11.82
CA LEU A 4 14.97 -10.87 -11.08
C LEU A 4 14.87 -9.34 -11.12
N ASN A 5 13.72 -8.80 -11.51
CA ASN A 5 13.45 -7.37 -11.37
C ASN A 5 13.15 -7.05 -9.89
N ARG A 6 14.16 -6.59 -9.16
CA ARG A 6 14.07 -6.32 -7.71
C ARG A 6 13.02 -5.28 -7.37
N GLN A 7 12.90 -4.22 -8.17
CA GLN A 7 11.91 -3.16 -7.95
C GLN A 7 10.50 -3.72 -8.07
N PHE A 8 10.23 -4.48 -9.14
CA PHE A 8 8.93 -5.10 -9.33
C PHE A 8 8.56 -6.04 -8.16
N VAL A 9 9.50 -6.87 -7.72
CA VAL A 9 9.26 -7.77 -6.57
C VAL A 9 9.01 -7.00 -5.28
N PHE A 10 9.78 -5.94 -5.04
CA PHE A 10 9.59 -5.07 -3.88
C PHE A 10 8.19 -4.44 -3.89
N GLU A 11 7.79 -3.84 -5.02
CA GLU A 11 6.45 -3.26 -5.20
C GLU A 11 5.34 -4.28 -4.94
N ARG A 12 5.48 -5.51 -5.46
CA ARG A 12 4.51 -6.60 -5.23
C ARG A 12 4.41 -7.01 -3.77
N LEU A 13 5.52 -7.05 -3.04
CA LEU A 13 5.48 -7.38 -1.62
C LEU A 13 4.83 -6.28 -0.80
N VAL A 14 5.01 -5.01 -1.17
CA VAL A 14 4.35 -3.90 -0.48
C VAL A 14 2.85 -3.87 -0.78
N ASP A 15 2.45 -3.96 -2.05
CA ASP A 15 1.06 -3.74 -2.46
C ASP A 15 0.12 -4.94 -2.32
N ASP A 16 0.63 -6.17 -2.45
CA ASP A 16 -0.15 -7.37 -2.16
C ASP A 16 0.05 -7.79 -0.71
N TRP A 17 1.27 -8.17 -0.33
CA TRP A 17 1.46 -8.80 0.98
C TRP A 17 1.35 -7.78 2.13
N GLY A 18 2.09 -6.67 2.07
CA GLY A 18 2.06 -5.63 3.09
C GLY A 18 0.63 -5.09 3.28
N TYR A 19 -0.02 -4.75 2.17
CA TYR A 19 -1.39 -4.26 2.19
C TYR A 19 -2.39 -5.27 2.76
N GLN A 20 -2.45 -6.49 2.22
CA GLN A 20 -3.46 -7.47 2.64
C GLN A 20 -3.24 -7.96 4.07
N SER A 21 -1.98 -8.07 4.52
CA SER A 21 -1.66 -8.61 5.85
C SER A 21 -1.67 -7.59 6.98
N ARG A 22 -1.35 -6.32 6.71
CA ARG A 22 -1.24 -5.28 7.75
C ARG A 22 -2.27 -4.18 7.64
N VAL A 23 -2.54 -3.70 6.42
CA VAL A 23 -3.23 -2.41 6.23
C VAL A 23 -4.72 -2.57 6.00
N ARG A 24 -5.11 -3.54 5.16
CA ARG A 24 -6.49 -3.67 4.66
C ARG A 24 -7.51 -3.80 5.79
N GLY A 25 -7.24 -4.64 6.79
CA GLY A 25 -8.17 -4.85 7.90
C GLY A 25 -8.46 -3.56 8.68
N GLN A 26 -7.42 -2.77 8.98
CA GLN A 26 -7.53 -1.50 9.69
C GLN A 26 -8.33 -0.48 8.88
N ILE A 27 -7.98 -0.28 7.60
CA ILE A 27 -8.67 0.72 6.78
C ILE A 27 -10.13 0.34 6.50
N GLU A 28 -10.46 -0.96 6.41
CA GLU A 28 -11.84 -1.43 6.31
C GLU A 28 -12.63 -1.15 7.59
N ALA A 29 -12.03 -1.36 8.75
CA ALA A 29 -12.64 -1.03 10.04
C ALA A 29 -12.89 0.48 10.15
N THR A 30 -11.88 1.30 9.88
CA THR A 30 -12.00 2.77 9.90
C THR A 30 -13.02 3.28 8.87
N ALA A 31 -13.09 2.68 7.68
CA ALA A 31 -14.10 3.04 6.69
C ALA A 31 -15.52 2.80 7.23
N ARG A 32 -15.77 1.62 7.85
CA ARG A 32 -17.06 1.29 8.45
C ARG A 32 -17.41 2.22 9.63
N GLU A 33 -16.45 2.52 10.50
CA GLU A 33 -16.63 3.47 11.62
C GLU A 33 -17.02 4.88 11.13
N ARG A 34 -16.50 5.29 9.97
CA ARG A 34 -16.83 6.57 9.32
C ARG A 34 -18.09 6.51 8.46
N GLY A 35 -18.81 5.39 8.45
CA GLY A 35 -20.05 5.20 7.69
C GLY A 35 -19.85 4.94 6.19
N PHE A 36 -18.64 4.57 5.76
CA PHE A 36 -18.35 4.21 4.38
C PHE A 36 -18.42 2.70 4.16
N SER A 37 -18.87 2.30 2.97
CA SER A 37 -18.72 0.92 2.51
C SER A 37 -17.29 0.71 2.00
N PRO A 38 -16.55 -0.31 2.48
CA PRO A 38 -15.24 -0.64 1.91
C PRO A 38 -15.28 -1.02 0.42
N LEU A 39 -16.45 -1.45 -0.08
CA LEU A 39 -16.67 -1.81 -1.47
C LEU A 39 -16.86 -0.60 -2.39
N ASN A 40 -17.25 0.55 -1.83
CA ASN A 40 -17.43 1.81 -2.54
C ASN A 40 -17.46 2.97 -1.53
N MET A 41 -16.42 3.80 -1.54
CA MET A 41 -16.29 4.96 -0.65
C MET A 41 -16.90 6.25 -1.23
N ASN A 42 -17.57 6.20 -2.40
CA ASN A 42 -18.26 7.34 -3.04
C ASN A 42 -17.40 8.63 -3.12
N GLY A 43 -16.11 8.49 -3.45
CA GLY A 43 -15.18 9.62 -3.57
C GLY A 43 -14.70 10.23 -2.24
N LYS A 44 -15.04 9.64 -1.08
CA LYS A 44 -14.61 10.10 0.25
C LYS A 44 -13.39 9.35 0.80
N SER A 45 -12.55 8.81 -0.09
CA SER A 45 -11.41 7.95 0.26
C SER A 45 -10.18 8.69 0.78
N VAL A 46 -10.08 10.02 0.67
CA VAL A 46 -8.85 10.78 0.97
C VAL A 46 -8.27 10.46 2.36
N GLY A 47 -9.12 10.42 3.39
CA GLY A 47 -8.67 10.11 4.76
C GLY A 47 -8.33 8.64 5.00
N ILE A 48 -8.82 7.73 4.15
CA ILE A 48 -8.52 6.29 4.21
C ILE A 48 -7.23 5.98 3.44
N GLU A 49 -7.04 6.62 2.27
CA GLU A 49 -5.82 6.52 1.49
C GLU A 49 -4.61 7.07 2.25
N ALA A 50 -4.79 8.15 3.01
CA ALA A 50 -3.74 8.68 3.88
C ALA A 50 -3.27 7.63 4.91
N ILE A 51 -4.18 6.86 5.51
CA ILE A 51 -3.82 5.78 6.43
C ILE A 51 -3.04 4.70 5.69
N ALA A 52 -3.54 4.25 4.53
CA ALA A 52 -2.85 3.24 3.74
C ALA A 52 -1.43 3.68 3.34
N ARG A 53 -1.25 4.96 3.02
CA ARG A 53 0.05 5.54 2.65
C ARG A 53 1.05 5.51 3.80
N GLU A 54 0.64 5.90 5.00
CA GLU A 54 1.55 5.92 6.16
C GLU A 54 1.94 4.48 6.57
N GLU A 55 0.97 3.58 6.67
CA GLU A 55 1.22 2.18 7.08
C GLU A 55 2.10 1.44 6.05
N LEU A 56 1.85 1.63 4.75
CA LEU A 56 2.69 1.01 3.71
C LEU A 56 4.07 1.65 3.62
N ARG A 57 4.23 2.93 3.96
CA ARG A 57 5.54 3.57 4.04
C ARG A 57 6.39 2.97 5.16
N GLU A 58 5.78 2.75 6.33
CA GLU A 58 6.45 2.07 7.44
C GLU A 58 6.87 0.65 7.03
N PHE A 59 5.93 -0.14 6.48
CA PHE A 59 6.24 -1.49 6.00
C PHE A 59 7.35 -1.51 4.93
N ALA A 60 7.30 -0.59 3.95
CA ALA A 60 8.35 -0.49 2.93
C ALA A 60 9.72 -0.16 3.54
N GLY A 61 9.75 0.69 4.57
CA GLY A 61 10.97 1.00 5.34
C GLY A 61 11.55 -0.22 6.06
N GLU A 62 10.70 -1.08 6.63
CA GLU A 62 11.11 -2.34 7.25
C GLU A 62 11.61 -3.39 6.23
N LEU A 63 11.00 -3.41 5.04
CA LEU A 63 11.32 -4.37 3.99
C LEU A 63 12.61 -4.01 3.25
N ALA A 64 12.89 -2.73 3.04
CA ALA A 64 13.98 -2.26 2.18
C ALA A 64 15.38 -2.74 2.61
N PRO A 65 15.77 -2.76 3.90
CA PRO A 65 17.04 -3.34 4.34
C PRO A 65 17.19 -4.82 3.98
N GLN A 66 16.11 -5.60 3.95
CA GLN A 66 16.12 -7.01 3.56
C GLN A 66 16.37 -7.19 2.05
N PHE A 67 16.09 -6.15 1.28
CA PHE A 67 16.42 -6.02 -0.14
C PHE A 67 17.74 -5.29 -0.36
N GLY A 68 18.49 -4.88 0.67
CA GLY A 68 19.73 -4.13 0.53
C GLY A 68 19.58 -2.87 -0.34
N VAL A 69 18.43 -2.20 -0.22
CA VAL A 69 18.06 -0.97 -0.94
C VAL A 69 17.53 0.06 0.06
N GLU A 70 17.46 1.31 -0.38
CA GLU A 70 16.71 2.37 0.30
C GLU A 70 15.47 2.78 -0.50
N VAL A 71 14.39 3.15 0.19
CA VAL A 71 13.17 3.68 -0.45
C VAL A 71 13.29 5.19 -0.54
N LYS A 72 13.59 5.72 -1.72
CA LYS A 72 13.64 7.17 -1.96
C LYS A 72 12.26 7.79 -2.08
N GLN A 73 11.31 7.06 -2.67
CA GLN A 73 9.94 7.49 -2.87
C GLN A 73 9.02 6.27 -2.84
N LEU A 74 7.85 6.45 -2.23
CA LEU A 74 6.76 5.49 -2.25
C LEU A 74 5.45 6.24 -2.50
N ASP A 75 4.84 5.97 -3.64
CA ASP A 75 3.52 6.47 -4.01
C ASP A 75 2.48 5.37 -3.72
N VAL A 76 1.37 5.76 -3.11
CA VAL A 76 0.30 4.85 -2.67
C VAL A 76 -1.06 5.47 -3.00
N ALA A 77 -1.91 4.72 -3.67
CA ALA A 77 -3.27 5.14 -4.05
C ALA A 77 -4.30 4.01 -3.91
N LEU A 78 -5.57 4.37 -3.69
CA LEU A 78 -6.70 3.43 -3.79
C LEU A 78 -7.42 3.66 -5.14
N PRO A 79 -6.96 3.06 -6.25
CA PRO A 79 -7.32 3.49 -7.61
C PRO A 79 -8.82 3.33 -7.92
N TRP A 80 -9.50 2.44 -7.21
CA TRP A 80 -10.90 2.09 -7.46
C TRP A 80 -11.89 2.75 -6.50
N GLY A 81 -11.44 3.60 -5.58
CA GLY A 81 -12.31 4.15 -4.54
C GLY A 81 -12.90 3.08 -3.60
N ARG A 82 -12.21 1.95 -3.44
CA ARG A 82 -12.54 0.80 -2.58
C ARG A 82 -11.25 0.22 -1.99
N THR A 83 -11.35 -0.55 -0.92
CA THR A 83 -10.21 -1.08 -0.13
C THR A 83 -9.75 -2.48 -0.57
N PHE A 84 -10.13 -2.92 -1.76
CA PHE A 84 -9.79 -4.27 -2.23
C PHE A 84 -8.32 -4.40 -2.62
N GLU A 85 -7.80 -3.37 -3.29
CA GLU A 85 -6.47 -3.28 -3.86
C GLU A 85 -5.91 -1.88 -3.61
N VAL A 86 -4.59 -1.80 -3.64
CA VAL A 86 -3.82 -0.56 -3.57
C VAL A 86 -2.85 -0.54 -4.76
N GLU A 87 -2.58 0.63 -5.28
CA GLU A 87 -1.51 0.84 -6.26
C GLU A 87 -0.28 1.37 -5.53
N VAL A 88 0.88 0.76 -5.79
CA VAL A 88 2.17 1.17 -5.22
C VAL A 88 3.18 1.37 -6.33
N GLY A 89 3.86 2.52 -6.29
CA GLY A 89 5.06 2.80 -7.07
C GLY A 89 6.24 3.09 -6.13
N ALA A 90 7.34 2.37 -6.28
CA ALA A 90 8.53 2.55 -5.43
C ALA A 90 9.73 3.01 -6.27
N LYS A 91 10.48 3.98 -5.73
CA LYS A 91 11.81 4.33 -6.27
C LYS A 91 12.88 3.87 -5.29
N LEU A 92 13.59 2.82 -5.69
CA LEU A 92 14.67 2.23 -4.90
C LEU A 92 16.03 2.84 -5.28
N VAL A 93 16.94 2.88 -4.32
CA VAL A 93 18.35 3.31 -4.49
C VAL A 93 19.29 2.31 -3.86
#